data_AF-A0A7W1UXI8-F1
#
_entry.id   AF-A0A7W1UXI8-F1
#
_cell.length_a   1.000
_cell.length_b   1.000
_cell.length_c   1.000
_cell.angle_alpha   90.00
_cell.angle_beta   90.00
_cell.angle_gamma   90.00
#
_symmetry.space_group_name_H-M   'P 1'
#
loop_
_entity.id
_entity.type
_entity.pdbx_description
1 polymer ?
#
loop_
_entity_poly.entity_id
_entity_poly.type
_entity_poly.pdbx_seq_one_letter_code
_entity_poly.pdbx_strand_id
1 'polypeptide(L)'
;MKNKVICSTLLVMFVMLTTSNTYSQLAAGHESNGIFKLSTDNEIRFKLTSLKSERIKGILVSDRGVRLASFNGKISRQNRSIKGDLTYCDGNKGELTWYFDRNTEDAAQVYLKIGKSELKATATRTKKGVPDLSAACPASTLSANTKSTWTGTWDTSYGELRLVQLTMTNQSKMIGDYSNFGHIDANLKNGKWEGLFNNGNREGQVNFVLSEDGKSFTGTWKFDGDTQWQNWSGTKSSSSKPVITYRSATLIIDRINRENNETSRN
;
A
#
# COMPACT_ATOMS: atom_id res chain seq x y z
N MET A 1 22.91 55.22 -65.99
CA MET A 1 22.30 54.20 -65.12
C MET A 1 23.14 54.08 -63.86
N LYS A 2 22.69 54.66 -62.74
CA LYS A 2 23.33 54.53 -61.42
C LYS A 2 22.25 54.02 -60.46
N ASN A 3 22.37 52.76 -60.04
CA ASN A 3 21.41 52.12 -59.15
C ASN A 3 21.60 52.64 -57.72
N LYS A 4 20.52 53.20 -57.18
CA LYS A 4 20.37 53.65 -55.80
C LYS A 4 20.01 52.43 -54.95
N VAL A 5 20.89 52.04 -54.04
CA VAL A 5 20.62 51.00 -53.04
C VAL A 5 19.75 51.64 -51.95
N ILE A 6 18.51 51.17 -51.81
CA ILE A 6 17.60 51.54 -50.72
C ILE A 6 17.92 50.61 -49.55
N CYS A 7 18.48 51.17 -48.48
CA CYS A 7 18.68 50.48 -47.21
C CYS A 7 17.34 50.47 -46.47
N SER A 8 16.71 49.29 -46.38
CA SER A 8 15.43 49.10 -45.68
C SER A 8 15.71 48.82 -44.22
N THR A 9 15.40 49.77 -43.35
CA THR A 9 15.51 49.64 -41.89
C THR A 9 14.41 48.70 -41.40
N LEU A 10 14.79 47.47 -41.07
CA LEU A 10 13.90 46.47 -40.47
C LEU A 10 13.70 46.81 -38.97
N LEU A 11 12.56 47.41 -38.64
CA LEU A 11 12.12 47.65 -37.28
C LEU A 11 11.67 46.32 -36.65
N VAL A 12 12.55 45.66 -35.90
CA VAL A 12 12.22 44.47 -35.11
C VAL A 12 11.39 44.93 -33.89
N MET A 13 10.06 44.83 -33.99
CA MET A 13 9.18 44.92 -32.82
C MET A 13 9.44 43.71 -31.92
N PHE A 14 10.16 43.94 -30.83
CA PHE A 14 10.25 43.01 -29.71
C PHE A 14 8.91 43.04 -28.96
N VAL A 15 7.98 42.16 -29.33
CA VAL A 15 6.80 41.89 -28.52
C VAL A 15 7.28 41.12 -27.29
N MET A 16 7.57 41.86 -26.22
CA MET A 16 7.67 41.30 -24.88
C MET A 16 6.28 40.77 -24.49
N LEU A 17 6.04 39.49 -24.78
CA LEU A 17 4.97 38.72 -24.14
C LEU A 17 5.32 38.64 -22.65
N THR A 18 4.84 39.61 -21.87
CA THR A 18 4.76 39.47 -20.42
C THR A 18 3.75 38.37 -20.14
N THR A 19 4.21 37.13 -19.95
CA THR A 19 3.44 36.05 -19.33
C THR A 19 3.28 36.35 -17.84
N SER A 20 2.60 37.45 -17.53
CA SER A 20 2.26 37.81 -16.17
C SER A 20 1.13 36.89 -15.67
N ASN A 21 1.53 36.02 -14.74
CA ASN A 21 0.74 35.62 -13.58
C ASN A 21 -0.57 34.83 -13.83
N THR A 22 -0.45 33.54 -14.13
CA THR A 22 -1.42 32.53 -13.63
C THR A 22 -0.98 31.91 -12.29
N TYR A 23 0.15 32.34 -11.71
CA TYR A 23 0.66 31.83 -10.44
C TYR A 23 -0.10 32.31 -9.19
N SER A 24 -1.02 33.28 -9.30
CA SER A 24 -1.64 33.94 -8.15
C SER A 24 -2.97 33.34 -7.67
N GLN A 25 -3.57 32.37 -8.37
CA GLN A 25 -4.86 31.79 -7.92
C GLN A 25 -4.72 30.61 -6.95
N LEU A 26 -3.54 30.00 -6.82
CA LEU A 26 -3.25 28.96 -5.80
C LEU A 26 -3.13 29.50 -4.35
N ALA A 27 -3.41 30.78 -4.13
CA ALA A 27 -3.14 31.47 -2.86
C ALA A 27 -4.33 31.46 -1.87
N ALA A 28 -5.51 30.98 -2.24
CA ALA A 28 -6.72 31.13 -1.44
C ALA A 28 -7.06 29.89 -0.58
N GLY A 29 -6.19 29.55 0.38
CA GLY A 29 -6.47 29.05 1.74
C GLY A 29 -7.44 27.88 2.05
N HIS A 30 -8.27 27.40 1.14
CA HIS A 30 -9.32 26.39 1.42
C HIS A 30 -9.27 25.19 0.49
N GLU A 31 -8.41 25.21 -0.52
CA GLU A 31 -8.46 24.27 -1.62
C GLU A 31 -7.76 22.94 -1.33
N SER A 32 -6.99 22.79 -0.26
CA SER A 32 -6.46 21.47 0.12
C SER A 32 -7.46 20.63 0.93
N ASN A 33 -8.59 21.22 1.35
CA ASN A 33 -9.63 20.49 2.07
C ASN A 33 -10.52 19.73 1.09
N GLY A 34 -10.71 18.44 1.35
CA GLY A 34 -11.64 17.66 0.56
C GLY A 34 -11.57 16.16 0.80
N ILE A 35 -12.43 15.47 0.07
CA ILE A 35 -12.43 14.02 -0.06
C ILE A 35 -11.89 13.72 -1.45
N PHE A 36 -10.91 12.82 -1.51
CA PHE A 36 -10.27 12.38 -2.73
C PHE A 36 -10.39 10.87 -2.84
N LYS A 37 -10.93 10.39 -3.95
CA LYS A 37 -11.00 8.97 -4.27
C LYS A 37 -9.69 8.56 -4.92
N LEU A 38 -9.08 7.50 -4.42
CA LEU A 38 -7.88 6.89 -5.00
C LEU A 38 -8.28 5.88 -6.08
N SER A 39 -7.36 5.60 -7.01
CA SER A 39 -7.51 4.51 -7.99
C SER A 39 -7.59 3.10 -7.38
N THR A 40 -7.37 2.98 -6.06
CA THR A 40 -7.53 1.75 -5.27
C THR A 40 -8.92 1.62 -4.63
N ASP A 41 -9.86 2.49 -4.99
CA ASP A 41 -11.17 2.66 -4.36
C ASP A 41 -11.17 3.14 -2.90
N ASN A 42 -10.01 3.37 -2.30
CA ASN A 42 -9.91 4.02 -1.01
C ASN A 42 -10.15 5.54 -1.12
N GLU A 43 -10.43 6.17 0.01
CA GLU A 43 -10.59 7.62 0.10
C GLU A 43 -9.50 8.23 1.00
N ILE A 44 -8.97 9.38 0.59
CA ILE A 44 -8.17 10.24 1.46
C ILE A 44 -8.95 11.50 1.75
N ARG A 45 -9.03 11.85 3.04
CA ARG A 45 -9.72 13.05 3.52
C ARG A 45 -8.70 13.97 4.14
N PHE A 46 -8.59 15.20 3.65
CA PHE A 46 -7.65 16.20 4.16
C PHE A 46 -8.35 17.40 4.79
N LYS A 47 -7.82 17.85 5.92
CA LYS A 47 -8.21 19.07 6.62
C LYS A 47 -6.97 19.87 6.97
N LEU A 48 -6.85 21.05 6.40
CA LEU A 48 -5.90 22.07 6.80
C LEU A 48 -6.19 22.47 8.25
N THR A 49 -5.16 22.41 9.08
CA THR A 49 -5.27 22.73 10.51
C THR A 49 -4.71 24.11 10.84
N SER A 50 -3.81 24.64 10.01
CA SER A 50 -3.24 25.96 10.20
C SER A 50 -2.70 26.50 8.88
N LEU A 51 -3.21 27.66 8.45
CA LEU A 51 -2.75 28.37 7.27
C LEU A 51 -1.32 28.88 7.41
N LYS A 52 -0.97 29.41 8.59
CA LYS A 52 0.35 30.01 8.86
C LYS A 52 1.47 28.97 8.90
N SER A 53 1.19 27.78 9.45
CA SER A 53 2.18 26.72 9.58
C SER A 53 2.10 25.65 8.49
N GLU A 54 1.20 25.84 7.51
CA GLU A 54 0.95 24.94 6.39
C GLU A 54 0.70 23.49 6.83
N ARG A 55 0.16 23.31 8.05
CA ARG A 55 -0.07 22.00 8.64
C ARG A 55 -1.40 21.43 8.22
N ILE A 56 -1.37 20.17 7.81
CA ILE A 56 -2.53 19.44 7.35
C ILE A 56 -2.67 18.13 8.12
N LYS A 57 -3.90 17.77 8.45
CA LYS A 57 -4.26 16.45 8.97
C LYS A 57 -5.12 15.75 7.95
N GLY A 58 -5.12 14.43 8.01
CA GLY A 58 -6.04 13.65 7.20
C GLY A 58 -6.28 12.26 7.74
N ILE A 59 -7.17 11.54 7.08
CA ILE A 59 -7.37 10.11 7.28
C ILE A 59 -7.40 9.41 5.93
N LEU A 60 -6.86 8.20 5.89
CA LEU A 60 -7.08 7.23 4.83
C LEU A 60 -8.27 6.37 5.26
N VAL A 61 -9.22 6.19 4.37
CA VAL A 61 -10.50 5.50 4.61
C VAL A 61 -10.69 4.46 3.52
N SER A 62 -11.20 3.27 3.88
CA SER A 62 -11.56 2.26 2.89
C SER A 62 -12.78 2.68 2.07
N ASP A 63 -13.05 1.96 0.98
CA ASP A 63 -14.31 2.01 0.22
C ASP A 63 -15.57 1.86 1.11
N ARG A 64 -15.46 1.09 2.20
CA ARG A 64 -16.52 0.89 3.22
C ARG A 64 -16.60 1.98 4.29
N GLY A 65 -15.85 3.07 4.18
CA GLY A 65 -15.91 4.17 5.15
C GLY A 65 -15.15 3.92 6.47
N VAL A 66 -14.30 2.89 6.53
CA VAL A 66 -13.51 2.55 7.73
C VAL A 66 -12.16 3.24 7.70
N ARG A 67 -11.73 3.89 8.79
CA ARG A 67 -10.39 4.50 8.85
C ARG A 67 -9.32 3.43 8.82
N LEU A 68 -8.36 3.57 7.91
CA LEU A 68 -7.18 2.71 7.77
C LEU A 68 -5.93 3.35 8.41
N ALA A 69 -5.79 4.66 8.28
CA ALA A 69 -4.68 5.41 8.83
C ALA A 69 -5.05 6.85 9.14
N SER A 70 -4.30 7.47 10.05
CA SER A 70 -4.29 8.91 10.28
C SER A 70 -3.04 9.53 9.69
N PHE A 71 -3.15 10.75 9.20
CA PHE A 71 -2.08 11.50 8.54
C PHE A 71 -1.82 12.82 9.26
N ASN A 72 -0.54 13.18 9.39
CA ASN A 72 -0.12 14.49 9.86
C ASN A 72 1.07 14.97 9.03
N GLY A 73 0.93 16.11 8.36
CA GLY A 73 1.93 16.58 7.42
C GLY A 73 1.92 18.08 7.21
N LYS A 74 2.64 18.48 6.16
CA LYS A 74 2.79 19.85 5.70
C LYS A 74 2.49 19.96 4.21
N ILE A 75 1.94 21.10 3.82
CA ILE A 75 1.81 21.50 2.42
C ILE A 75 3.10 22.23 2.03
N SER A 76 3.59 21.99 0.81
CA SER A 76 4.60 22.81 0.16
C SER A 76 3.96 23.46 -1.07
N ARG A 77 3.71 24.77 -1.01
CA ARG A 77 3.14 25.52 -2.14
C ARG A 77 4.08 25.55 -3.34
N GLN A 78 5.37 25.75 -3.08
CA GLN A 78 6.41 25.76 -4.11
C GLN A 78 6.43 24.47 -4.92
N ASN A 79 6.32 23.33 -4.23
CA ASN A 79 6.36 22.02 -4.87
C ASN A 79 4.97 21.46 -5.20
N ARG A 80 3.90 22.24 -4.96
CA ARG A 80 2.49 21.81 -5.06
C ARG A 80 2.28 20.40 -4.50
N SER A 81 2.75 20.20 -3.27
CA SER A 81 2.75 18.87 -2.66
C SER A 81 2.30 18.88 -1.21
N ILE A 82 1.86 17.71 -0.74
CA ILE A 82 1.64 17.41 0.67
C ILE A 82 2.59 16.29 1.06
N LYS A 83 3.24 16.43 2.21
CA LYS A 83 4.15 15.41 2.73
C LYS A 83 3.99 15.24 4.24
N GLY A 84 4.00 14.02 4.74
CA GLY A 84 3.97 13.77 6.17
C GLY A 84 3.86 12.31 6.56
N ASP A 85 3.62 12.09 7.85
CA ASP A 85 3.62 10.78 8.46
C ASP A 85 2.22 10.16 8.43
N LEU A 86 2.16 8.87 8.14
CA LEU A 86 1.00 8.01 8.32
C LEU A 86 1.16 7.17 9.58
N THR A 87 0.08 7.08 10.35
CA THR A 87 -0.08 6.11 11.44
C THR A 87 -1.28 5.25 11.13
N TYR A 88 -1.03 3.99 10.79
CA TYR A 88 -2.06 3.00 10.51
C TYR A 88 -2.78 2.61 11.80
N CYS A 89 -4.02 2.12 11.67
CA CYS A 89 -4.83 1.73 12.82
C CYS A 89 -4.26 0.55 13.62
N ASP A 90 -3.38 -0.25 13.03
CA ASP A 90 -2.61 -1.32 13.67
C ASP A 90 -1.32 -0.83 14.37
N GLY A 91 -1.05 0.48 14.33
CA GLY A 91 0.14 1.10 14.91
C GLY A 91 1.33 1.20 13.97
N ASN A 92 1.29 0.57 12.78
CA ASN A 92 2.35 0.69 11.80
C ASN A 92 2.53 2.14 11.34
N LYS A 93 3.76 2.49 10.97
CA LYS A 93 4.13 3.82 10.50
C LYS A 93 4.45 3.80 9.01
N GLY A 94 4.07 4.87 8.34
CA GLY A 94 4.40 5.11 6.95
C GLY A 94 4.58 6.59 6.65
N GLU A 95 4.79 6.89 5.38
CA GLU A 95 4.92 8.26 4.87
C GLU A 95 3.97 8.42 3.69
N LEU A 96 3.33 9.58 3.61
CA LEU A 96 2.52 9.96 2.47
C LEU A 96 3.17 11.15 1.79
N THR A 97 3.37 11.03 0.48
CA THR A 97 3.72 12.14 -0.40
C THR A 97 2.66 12.27 -1.49
N TRP A 98 2.23 13.49 -1.74
CA TRP A 98 1.14 13.81 -2.65
C TRP A 98 1.55 14.98 -3.52
N TYR A 99 1.41 14.86 -4.83
CA TYR A 99 1.72 15.91 -5.80
C TYR A 99 0.45 16.26 -6.56
N PHE A 100 0.00 17.51 -6.44
CA PHE A 100 -1.13 18.00 -7.22
C PHE A 100 -0.76 18.09 -8.70
N ASP A 101 -1.73 17.81 -9.58
CA ASP A 101 -1.56 18.05 -11.00
C ASP A 101 -1.26 19.54 -11.28
N ARG A 102 -0.49 19.84 -12.32
CA ARG A 102 -0.13 21.23 -12.65
C ARG A 102 -1.33 22.02 -13.15
N ASN A 103 -2.28 21.35 -13.79
CA ASN A 103 -3.41 21.92 -14.49
C ASN A 103 -4.68 21.94 -13.63
N THR A 104 -4.72 21.15 -12.55
CA THR A 104 -5.88 21.07 -11.67
C THR A 104 -5.49 20.69 -10.24
N GLU A 105 -6.26 21.16 -9.27
CA GLU A 105 -6.13 20.76 -7.86
C GLU A 105 -7.09 19.63 -7.48
N ASP A 106 -7.92 19.21 -8.44
CA ASP A 106 -8.86 18.13 -8.28
C ASP A 106 -8.25 16.78 -8.68
N ALA A 107 -6.99 16.75 -9.12
CA ALA A 107 -6.23 15.54 -9.40
C ALA A 107 -4.83 15.56 -8.77
N ALA A 108 -4.32 14.38 -8.41
CA ALA A 108 -3.00 14.23 -7.84
C ALA A 108 -2.38 12.84 -8.06
N GLN A 109 -1.05 12.79 -7.94
CA GLN A 109 -0.27 11.57 -7.80
C GLN A 109 0.06 11.36 -6.32
N VAL A 110 -0.21 10.17 -5.78
CA VAL A 110 -0.05 9.83 -4.37
C VAL A 110 0.92 8.68 -4.22
N TYR A 111 1.83 8.83 -3.27
CA TYR A 111 2.86 7.85 -2.91
C TYR A 111 2.71 7.52 -1.43
N LEU A 112 2.48 6.24 -1.12
CA LEU A 112 2.34 5.73 0.24
C LEU A 112 3.50 4.79 0.53
N LYS A 113 4.38 5.16 1.45
CA LYS A 113 5.56 4.37 1.81
C LYS A 113 5.36 3.69 3.15
N ILE A 114 5.61 2.38 3.21
CA ILE A 114 5.59 1.58 4.43
C ILE A 114 6.89 0.79 4.48
N GLY A 115 7.79 1.15 5.41
CA GLY A 115 9.14 0.59 5.45
C GLY A 115 9.91 0.85 4.15
N LYS A 116 10.29 -0.22 3.44
CA LYS A 116 10.99 -0.14 2.13
C LYS A 116 10.05 -0.19 0.92
N SER A 117 8.76 -0.47 1.12
CA SER A 117 7.78 -0.58 0.05
C SER A 117 7.11 0.77 -0.20
N GLU A 118 6.83 1.06 -1.47
CA GLU A 118 6.12 2.27 -1.90
C GLU A 118 4.95 1.86 -2.81
N LEU A 119 3.76 2.40 -2.54
CA LEU A 119 2.57 2.26 -3.36
C LEU A 119 2.31 3.58 -4.08
N LYS A 120 1.96 3.51 -5.36
CA LYS A 120 1.63 4.68 -6.19
C LYS A 120 0.18 4.61 -6.63
N ALA A 121 -0.60 5.65 -6.36
CA ALA A 121 -1.99 5.79 -6.79
C ALA A 121 -2.23 7.16 -7.44
N THR A 122 -3.30 7.26 -8.23
CA THR A 122 -3.87 8.55 -8.60
C THR A 122 -5.00 8.90 -7.64
N ALA A 123 -5.25 10.18 -7.45
CA ALA A 123 -6.34 10.65 -6.62
C ALA A 123 -7.15 11.73 -7.34
N THR A 124 -8.47 11.63 -7.27
CA THR A 124 -9.40 12.61 -7.83
C THR A 124 -10.31 13.14 -6.73
N ARG A 125 -10.45 14.46 -6.63
CA ARG A 125 -11.32 15.09 -5.63
C ARG A 125 -12.78 14.82 -5.98
N THR A 126 -13.51 14.21 -5.05
CA THR A 126 -14.96 13.96 -5.18
C THR A 126 -15.80 14.99 -4.43
N LYS A 127 -15.23 15.63 -3.42
CA LYS A 127 -15.93 16.65 -2.62
C LYS A 127 -14.98 17.74 -2.12
N LYS A 128 -15.32 19.01 -2.36
CA LYS A 128 -14.65 20.19 -1.79
C LYS A 128 -15.20 20.51 -0.40
N GLY A 129 -14.41 21.18 0.43
CA GLY A 129 -14.79 21.63 1.77
C GLY A 129 -14.17 20.77 2.88
N VAL A 130 -14.50 21.11 4.13
CA VAL A 130 -13.92 20.45 5.31
C VAL A 130 -14.49 19.03 5.44
N PRO A 131 -13.67 17.97 5.26
CA PRO A 131 -14.17 16.62 5.37
C PRO A 131 -14.33 16.23 6.84
N ASP A 132 -15.17 15.22 7.07
CA ASP A 132 -15.23 14.55 8.35
C ASP A 132 -14.03 13.60 8.53
N LEU A 133 -13.25 13.86 9.58
CA LEU A 133 -12.12 13.05 10.01
C LEU A 133 -12.46 12.13 11.20
N SER A 134 -13.74 12.06 11.58
CA SER A 134 -14.21 11.31 12.75
C SER A 134 -14.30 9.79 12.53
N ALA A 135 -14.14 9.32 11.29
CA ALA A 135 -14.16 7.90 10.99
C ALA A 135 -13.23 7.16 11.97
N ALA A 136 -13.83 6.25 12.73
CA ALA A 136 -13.10 5.51 13.73
C ALA A 136 -12.13 4.56 13.03
N CYS A 137 -10.96 4.36 13.62
CA CYS A 137 -10.26 3.09 13.38
C CYS A 137 -11.29 2.00 13.69
N PRO A 138 -11.31 0.90 12.93
CA PRO A 138 -12.10 -0.24 13.35
C PRO A 138 -11.72 -0.47 14.80
N ALA A 139 -12.69 -0.32 15.71
CA ALA A 139 -12.45 -0.58 17.11
C ALA A 139 -11.79 -1.95 17.09
N SER A 140 -10.62 -2.07 17.72
CA SER A 140 -10.15 -3.37 18.15
C SER A 140 -11.21 -3.83 19.15
N THR A 141 -12.35 -4.30 18.67
CA THR A 141 -13.11 -5.30 19.35
C THR A 141 -12.11 -6.43 19.48
N LEU A 142 -11.41 -6.44 20.60
CA LEU A 142 -11.04 -7.66 21.31
C LEU A 142 -12.34 -8.38 21.72
N SER A 143 -13.29 -8.52 20.79
CA SER A 143 -14.05 -9.74 20.73
C SER A 143 -12.99 -10.77 20.37
N ALA A 144 -12.81 -11.76 21.23
CA ALA A 144 -11.97 -12.93 20.99
C ALA A 144 -12.54 -13.79 19.85
N ASN A 145 -12.87 -13.15 18.74
CA ASN A 145 -12.90 -13.74 17.42
C ASN A 145 -11.74 -13.09 16.65
N THR A 146 -10.53 -13.26 17.18
CA THR A 146 -9.33 -13.24 16.34
C THR A 146 -9.63 -14.22 15.23
N LYS A 147 -9.97 -13.71 14.03
CA LYS A 147 -9.83 -14.54 12.86
C LYS A 147 -8.36 -14.92 12.85
N SER A 148 -8.11 -16.16 13.23
CA SER A 148 -6.82 -16.65 13.63
C SER A 148 -5.89 -16.48 12.43
N THR A 149 -4.89 -15.61 12.57
CA THR A 149 -3.97 -15.35 11.46
C THR A 149 -2.88 -16.42 11.46
N TRP A 150 -2.46 -16.83 10.27
CA TRP A 150 -1.32 -17.71 10.08
C TRP A 150 0.02 -17.02 10.29
N THR A 151 0.04 -15.67 10.29
CA THR A 151 1.28 -14.91 10.49
C THR A 151 1.89 -15.23 11.85
N GLY A 152 3.14 -15.65 11.84
CA GLY A 152 3.87 -16.02 13.06
C GLY A 152 4.98 -17.03 12.83
N THR A 153 5.64 -17.39 13.93
CA THR A 153 6.56 -18.52 14.03
C THR A 153 5.83 -19.69 14.68
N TRP A 154 6.06 -20.87 14.13
CA TRP A 154 5.39 -22.11 14.48
C TRP A 154 6.42 -23.20 14.77
N ASP A 155 6.23 -23.87 15.90
CA ASP A 155 6.97 -25.07 16.26
C ASP A 155 6.21 -26.26 15.68
N THR A 156 6.80 -26.98 14.73
CA THR A 156 6.11 -28.04 13.99
C THR A 156 6.78 -29.41 14.15
N SER A 157 6.10 -30.46 13.70
CA SER A 157 6.65 -31.81 13.59
C SER A 157 7.90 -31.92 12.69
N TYR A 158 8.22 -30.88 11.92
CA TYR A 158 9.39 -30.82 11.03
C TYR A 158 10.34 -29.65 11.35
N GLY A 159 10.22 -29.07 12.55
CA GLY A 159 11.03 -27.94 13.01
C GLY A 159 10.33 -26.59 12.88
N GLU A 160 11.09 -25.51 12.99
CA GLU A 160 10.57 -24.15 12.93
C GLU A 160 10.02 -23.82 11.53
N LEU A 161 8.79 -23.31 11.50
CA LEU A 161 8.10 -22.82 10.33
C LEU A 161 7.71 -21.35 10.55
N ARG A 162 8.09 -20.48 9.62
CA ARG A 162 7.76 -19.04 9.67
C ARG A 162 6.79 -18.72 8.55
N LEU A 163 5.62 -18.20 8.91
CA LEU A 163 4.54 -17.92 7.98
C LEU A 163 4.17 -16.44 7.99
N VAL A 164 3.81 -15.92 6.83
CA VAL A 164 3.22 -14.60 6.63
C VAL A 164 1.96 -14.76 5.80
N GLN A 165 0.83 -14.39 6.38
CA GLN A 165 -0.44 -14.30 5.66
C GLN A 165 -0.61 -12.90 5.06
N LEU A 166 -0.90 -12.86 3.77
CA LEU A 166 -1.17 -11.68 2.98
C LEU A 166 -2.65 -11.69 2.57
N THR A 167 -3.40 -10.68 3.01
CA THR A 167 -4.79 -10.48 2.59
C THR A 167 -4.84 -9.41 1.50
N MET A 168 -5.32 -9.78 0.33
CA MET A 168 -5.55 -8.92 -0.81
C MET A 168 -7.07 -8.79 -1.04
N THR A 169 -7.50 -7.77 -1.78
CA THR A 169 -8.94 -7.44 -1.97
C THR A 169 -9.79 -8.64 -2.41
N ASN A 170 -9.23 -9.53 -3.24
CA ASN A 170 -9.95 -10.68 -3.80
C ASN A 170 -9.31 -12.04 -3.48
N GLN A 171 -8.21 -12.06 -2.73
CA GLN A 171 -7.37 -13.26 -2.57
C GLN A 171 -6.71 -13.27 -1.20
N SER A 172 -6.45 -14.47 -0.66
CA SER A 172 -5.61 -14.64 0.53
C SER A 172 -4.48 -15.57 0.18
N LYS A 173 -3.25 -15.10 0.40
CA LYS A 173 -2.02 -15.82 0.12
C LYS A 173 -1.25 -16.01 1.42
N MET A 174 -0.57 -17.14 1.55
CA MET A 174 0.29 -17.45 2.66
C MET A 174 1.61 -17.88 2.08
N ILE A 175 2.66 -17.30 2.61
CA ILE A 175 4.01 -17.63 2.23
C ILE A 175 4.78 -17.95 3.48
N GLY A 176 5.82 -18.75 3.34
CA GLY A 176 6.70 -19.02 4.45
C GLY A 176 7.99 -19.68 4.03
N ASP A 177 8.79 -19.94 5.04
CA ASP A 177 9.92 -20.83 4.96
C ASP A 177 9.99 -21.72 6.21
N TYR A 178 10.57 -22.90 6.03
CA TYR A 178 10.92 -23.77 7.14
C TYR A 178 12.39 -24.15 6.98
N SER A 179 13.13 -24.00 8.07
CA SER A 179 14.59 -24.05 8.04
C SER A 179 15.21 -23.08 6.98
N ASN A 180 16.43 -23.36 6.53
CA ASN A 180 17.17 -22.52 5.58
C ASN A 180 16.97 -22.90 4.10
N PHE A 181 16.14 -23.90 3.79
CA PHE A 181 16.12 -24.54 2.47
C PHE A 181 14.73 -24.80 1.87
N GLY A 182 13.66 -24.67 2.67
CA GLY A 182 12.31 -24.90 2.20
C GLY A 182 11.44 -23.65 2.26
N HIS A 183 10.58 -23.48 1.26
CA HIS A 183 9.63 -22.40 1.13
C HIS A 183 8.22 -22.97 0.91
N ILE A 184 7.21 -22.24 1.38
CA ILE A 184 5.79 -22.53 1.21
C ILE A 184 5.12 -21.36 0.46
N ASP A 185 4.31 -21.68 -0.55
CA ASP A 185 3.40 -20.77 -1.26
C ASP A 185 2.00 -21.40 -1.31
N ALA A 186 1.07 -20.84 -0.54
CA ALA A 186 -0.26 -21.39 -0.37
C ALA A 186 -1.36 -20.33 -0.55
N ASN A 187 -2.53 -20.80 -0.99
CA ASN A 187 -3.72 -19.99 -1.17
C ASN A 187 -4.87 -20.55 -0.32
N LEU A 188 -5.74 -19.67 0.16
CA LEU A 188 -6.94 -20.09 0.87
C LEU A 188 -7.97 -20.62 -0.14
N LYS A 189 -8.31 -21.91 -0.05
CA LYS A 189 -9.33 -22.58 -0.86
C LYS A 189 -10.26 -23.39 0.05
N ASN A 190 -11.57 -23.16 -0.04
CA ASN A 190 -12.57 -23.91 0.73
C ASN A 190 -12.28 -24.01 2.24
N GLY A 191 -11.74 -22.94 2.83
CA GLY A 191 -11.39 -22.90 4.26
C GLY A 191 -10.07 -23.60 4.63
N LYS A 192 -9.32 -24.13 3.65
CA LYS A 192 -8.00 -24.75 3.82
C LYS A 192 -6.93 -23.93 3.12
N TRP A 193 -5.73 -23.92 3.68
CA TRP A 193 -4.57 -23.36 3.01
C TRP A 193 -3.89 -24.43 2.20
N GLU A 194 -4.05 -24.34 0.88
CA GLU A 194 -3.54 -25.33 -0.07
C GLU A 194 -2.42 -24.69 -0.88
N GLY A 195 -1.29 -25.37 -1.00
CA GLY A 195 -0.11 -24.76 -1.59
C GLY A 195 0.93 -25.75 -2.05
N LEU A 196 2.01 -25.17 -2.54
CA LEU A 196 3.24 -25.86 -2.88
C LEU A 196 4.27 -25.59 -1.79
N PHE A 197 5.14 -26.55 -1.59
CA PHE A 197 6.37 -26.36 -0.84
C PHE A 197 7.55 -26.93 -1.61
N ASN A 198 8.74 -26.43 -1.31
CA ASN A 198 9.97 -27.08 -1.73
C ASN A 198 10.79 -27.53 -0.52
N ASN A 199 11.59 -28.57 -0.72
CA ASN A 199 12.63 -29.02 0.19
C ASN A 199 13.91 -29.23 -0.63
N GLY A 200 14.74 -28.20 -0.75
CA GLY A 200 15.88 -28.23 -1.65
C GLY A 200 15.43 -28.39 -3.11
N ASN A 201 15.79 -29.52 -3.74
CA ASN A 201 15.50 -29.84 -5.14
C ASN A 201 14.19 -30.63 -5.34
N ARG A 202 13.40 -30.86 -4.29
CA ARG A 202 12.12 -31.55 -4.38
C ARG A 202 10.99 -30.56 -4.15
N GLU A 203 9.93 -30.71 -4.94
CA GLU A 203 8.68 -29.97 -4.80
C GLU A 203 7.58 -30.89 -4.29
N GLY A 204 6.57 -30.30 -3.68
CA GLY A 204 5.43 -31.02 -3.16
C GLY A 204 4.28 -30.11 -2.81
N GLN A 205 3.25 -30.71 -2.24
CA GLN A 205 1.99 -30.07 -1.92
C GLN A 205 1.78 -30.04 -0.41
N VAL A 206 1.15 -28.97 0.09
CA VAL A 206 0.73 -28.83 1.49
C VAL A 206 -0.75 -28.48 1.59
N ASN A 207 -1.39 -28.97 2.65
CA ASN A 207 -2.73 -28.57 3.07
C ASN A 207 -2.71 -28.31 4.57
N PHE A 208 -3.05 -27.09 4.99
CA PHE A 208 -3.10 -26.73 6.41
C PHE A 208 -4.48 -26.22 6.84
N VAL A 209 -4.85 -26.54 8.08
CA VAL A 209 -6.09 -26.16 8.75
C VAL A 209 -5.75 -25.60 10.12
N LEU A 210 -6.16 -24.36 10.37
CA LEU A 210 -5.89 -23.68 11.63
C LEU A 210 -6.92 -24.12 12.67
N SER A 211 -6.48 -24.33 13.90
CA SER A 211 -7.41 -24.46 15.01
C SER A 211 -8.21 -23.18 15.20
N GLU A 212 -9.41 -23.31 15.77
CA GLU A 212 -10.32 -22.20 16.02
C GLU A 212 -9.67 -21.12 16.90
N ASP A 213 -8.87 -21.53 17.89
CA ASP A 213 -8.12 -20.62 18.77
C ASP A 213 -6.91 -19.95 18.11
N GLY A 214 -6.53 -20.37 16.90
CA GLY A 214 -5.40 -19.82 16.17
C GLY A 214 -4.01 -20.11 16.73
N LYS A 215 -3.91 -21.04 17.67
CA LYS A 215 -2.66 -21.38 18.36
C LYS A 215 -2.03 -22.67 17.87
N SER A 216 -2.75 -23.47 17.08
CA SER A 216 -2.23 -24.70 16.49
C SER A 216 -2.76 -24.90 15.07
N PHE A 217 -2.12 -25.79 14.33
CA PHE A 217 -2.66 -26.26 13.06
C PHE A 217 -2.44 -27.75 12.89
N THR A 218 -3.32 -28.34 12.08
CA THR A 218 -3.14 -29.67 11.52
C THR A 218 -3.07 -29.57 10.00
N GLY A 219 -2.51 -30.59 9.37
CA GLY A 219 -2.38 -30.59 7.94
C GLY A 219 -1.66 -31.80 7.41
N THR A 220 -1.48 -31.79 6.10
CA THR A 220 -0.83 -32.86 5.37
C THR A 220 0.09 -32.31 4.30
N TRP A 221 1.09 -33.11 3.94
CA TRP A 221 2.00 -32.81 2.84
C TRP A 221 2.38 -34.08 2.08
N LYS A 222 2.86 -33.92 0.86
CA LYS A 222 3.51 -34.99 0.08
C LYS A 222 4.43 -34.40 -0.96
N PHE A 223 5.46 -35.13 -1.38
CA PHE A 223 6.22 -34.73 -2.55
C PHE A 223 5.44 -35.03 -3.83
N ASP A 224 5.78 -34.32 -4.90
CA ASP A 224 5.25 -34.63 -6.22
C ASP A 224 5.69 -36.03 -6.65
N GLY A 225 4.76 -36.79 -7.23
CA GLY A 225 4.94 -38.22 -7.56
C GLY A 225 4.59 -39.18 -6.42
N ASP A 226 4.55 -38.71 -5.16
CA ASP A 226 4.14 -39.55 -4.05
C ASP A 226 2.61 -39.73 -4.04
N THR A 227 2.19 -40.95 -3.70
CA THR A 227 0.77 -41.31 -3.55
C THR A 227 0.27 -41.15 -2.11
N GLN A 228 1.17 -41.18 -1.13
CA GLN A 228 0.83 -41.11 0.28
C GLN A 228 1.05 -39.71 0.85
N TRP A 229 0.02 -39.20 1.52
CA TRP A 229 0.11 -37.97 2.32
C TRP A 229 0.68 -38.28 3.71
N GLN A 230 1.54 -37.39 4.20
CA GLN A 230 2.11 -37.41 5.53
C GLN A 230 1.48 -36.30 6.37
N ASN A 231 1.38 -36.50 7.69
CA ASN A 231 0.82 -35.50 8.60
C ASN A 231 1.84 -34.41 8.92
N TRP A 232 1.37 -33.16 9.02
CA TRP A 232 2.13 -32.01 9.52
C TRP A 232 1.28 -31.25 10.53
N SER A 233 1.79 -31.09 11.74
CA SER A 233 1.13 -30.28 12.76
C SER A 233 2.10 -29.28 13.36
N GLY A 234 1.56 -28.22 13.94
CA GLY A 234 2.36 -27.24 14.64
C GLY A 234 1.59 -26.39 15.62
N THR A 235 2.33 -25.76 16.53
CA THR A 235 1.83 -24.83 17.54
C THR A 235 2.53 -23.49 17.40
N LYS A 236 1.80 -22.39 17.58
CA LYS A 236 2.32 -21.04 17.38
C LYS A 236 3.21 -20.65 18.56
N SER A 237 4.49 -20.47 18.31
CA SER A 237 5.46 -19.98 19.30
C SER A 237 5.54 -18.46 19.34
N SER A 238 5.22 -17.77 18.23
CA SER A 238 5.15 -16.31 18.19
C SER A 238 4.11 -15.82 17.18
N SER A 239 3.34 -14.79 17.54
CA SER A 239 2.41 -14.08 16.64
C SER A 239 3.04 -12.89 15.92
N SER A 240 4.29 -12.53 16.24
CA SER A 240 4.99 -11.45 15.57
C SER A 240 5.29 -11.82 14.12
N LYS A 241 5.20 -10.84 13.21
CA LYS A 241 5.55 -11.06 11.80
C LYS A 241 7.03 -11.50 11.69
N PRO A 242 7.32 -12.73 11.23
CA PRO A 242 8.69 -13.21 11.14
C PRO A 242 9.44 -12.59 9.95
N VAL A 243 10.76 -12.65 10.00
CA VAL A 243 11.63 -12.39 8.84
C VAL A 243 11.76 -13.69 8.06
N ILE A 244 11.29 -13.68 6.81
CA ILE A 244 11.48 -14.80 5.87
C ILE A 244 12.87 -14.66 5.25
N THR A 245 13.69 -15.70 5.33
CA THR A 245 15.09 -15.68 4.89
C THR A 245 15.28 -16.29 3.50
N TYR A 246 14.29 -17.03 2.99
CA TYR A 246 14.39 -17.59 1.65
C TYR A 246 14.25 -16.50 0.55
N ARG A 247 15.26 -16.38 -0.31
CA ARG A 247 15.36 -15.30 -1.31
C ARG A 247 14.19 -15.31 -2.29
N SER A 248 13.74 -16.47 -2.75
CA SER A 248 12.61 -16.56 -3.70
C SER A 248 11.29 -16.14 -3.05
N ALA A 249 11.08 -16.45 -1.77
CA ALA A 249 9.90 -16.01 -1.02
C ALA A 249 9.88 -14.48 -0.86
N THR A 250 11.05 -13.88 -0.62
CA THR A 250 11.21 -12.42 -0.58
C THR A 250 10.87 -11.77 -1.93
N LEU A 251 11.35 -12.36 -3.04
CA LEU A 251 11.02 -11.89 -4.39
C LEU A 251 9.52 -12.03 -4.73
N ILE A 252 8.86 -13.07 -4.23
CA ILE A 252 7.41 -13.26 -4.38
C ILE A 252 6.65 -12.19 -3.59
N ILE A 253 7.06 -11.87 -2.35
CA ILE A 253 6.49 -10.74 -1.58
C ILE A 253 6.62 -9.44 -2.37
N ASP A 254 7.81 -9.15 -2.87
CA ASP A 254 8.08 -7.92 -3.60
C ASP A 254 7.32 -7.86 -4.94
N ARG A 255 7.13 -9.00 -5.61
CA ARG A 255 6.31 -9.11 -6.81
C ARG A 255 4.82 -8.89 -6.52
N ILE A 256 4.26 -9.55 -5.52
CA ILE A 256 2.85 -9.37 -5.13
C ILE A 256 2.58 -7.92 -4.73
N ASN A 257 3.50 -7.31 -3.97
CA ASN A 257 3.40 -5.90 -3.61
C ASN A 257 3.45 -4.99 -4.85
N ARG A 258 4.22 -5.35 -5.89
CA ARG A 258 4.24 -4.62 -7.17
C ARG A 258 2.98 -4.86 -8.02
N GLU A 259 2.48 -6.08 -8.11
CA GLU A 259 1.26 -6.40 -8.88
C GLU A 259 0.03 -5.72 -8.26
N ASN A 260 -0.09 -5.71 -6.92
CA ASN A 260 -1.12 -4.92 -6.23
C ASN A 260 -1.04 -3.42 -6.54
N ASN A 261 0.16 -2.91 -6.86
CA ASN A 261 0.38 -1.52 -7.28
C ASN A 261 0.11 -1.27 -8.77
N GLU A 262 0.08 -2.30 -9.61
CA GLU A 262 -0.15 -2.22 -11.05
C GLU A 262 -1.61 -2.44 -11.40
N THR A 263 -2.31 -3.38 -10.75
CA THR A 263 -3.76 -3.58 -10.94
C THR A 263 -4.56 -2.37 -10.49
N SER A 264 -4.04 -1.54 -9.57
CA SER A 264 -4.63 -0.24 -9.19
C SER A 264 -4.39 0.90 -10.19
N ARG A 265 -3.78 0.63 -11.36
CA ARG A 265 -3.49 1.61 -12.42
C ARG A 265 -4.31 1.40 -13.70
N ASN A 266 -4.98 0.26 -13.86
CA ASN A 266 -5.91 -0.02 -14.96
C ASN A 266 -7.35 0.22 -14.49
#